data_AF-A0A142WRN8-F1
#
_entry.id   AF-A0A142WRN8-F1
#
_cell.length_a   1.000
_cell.length_b   1.000
_cell.length_c   1.000
_cell.angle_alpha   90.00
_cell.angle_beta   90.00
_cell.angle_gamma   90.00
#
_symmetry.space_group_name_H-M   'P 1'
#
loop_
_entity.id
_entity.type
_entity.pdbx_description
1 polymer ?
#
loop_
_entity_poly.entity_id
_entity_poly.type
_entity_poly.pdbx_seq_one_letter_code
_entity_poly.pdbx_strand_id
1 'polypeptide(L)'
;MGKPTGSSSSSPSQWQKLNDEFAGDPRLAIDPLFALPKELLTAIEAHCPGLLPPSDFRFERRLRELSATGFYRQQTVFSDVLDGHDWGTNEYELEAVGDWQQRVLADQDRDFREVLSTDAFTEALAAQRYAIRHSIESRVRERLLGYSGWLVTHPEYWREVILFQLAHYAVMPEYGECSPQFAVGAKFQGRRRNKNVERAKAELQALFDRWCLSGCCTFHVPEPTRAGMMVGDTIQSPGIRSDGITLFLPWPLLADRSFTVAELFEFHRKKTDLRHLDEWFGKSSKLSYIRYGRMLQLYVYLHLALKQRYRDRLRGSMDDVEVAFAAFWEPTEKSKSALSKGAESVRKLRQALNRRRKACQGVEDQLTGEPSLSESRDGRDKQDRATLVQILKDRLVEVQRLENGDGRKSSASNRRDK
;
A
#
# COMPACT_ATOMS: atom_id res chain seq x y z
N MET A 1 -43.51 -18.38 10.87
CA MET A 1 -42.28 -17.57 10.98
C MET A 1 -42.03 -16.91 9.63
N GLY A 2 -42.25 -15.59 9.54
CA GLY A 2 -42.11 -14.84 8.28
C GLY A 2 -40.64 -14.54 7.98
N LYS A 3 -40.21 -14.79 6.74
CA LYS A 3 -38.90 -14.33 6.25
C LYS A 3 -38.97 -12.80 6.12
N PRO A 4 -38.03 -12.04 6.71
CA PRO A 4 -37.96 -10.60 6.48
C PRO A 4 -37.55 -10.37 5.02
N THR A 5 -38.50 -9.93 4.19
CA THR A 5 -38.27 -9.45 2.81
C THR A 5 -37.91 -7.97 2.85
N GLY A 6 -36.93 -7.60 3.67
CA GLY A 6 -36.34 -6.27 3.64
C GLY A 6 -35.46 -6.16 2.41
N SER A 7 -35.99 -5.60 1.32
CA SER A 7 -35.15 -5.14 0.21
C SER A 7 -34.31 -3.97 0.74
N SER A 8 -33.12 -4.26 1.26
CA SER A 8 -32.14 -3.24 1.56
C SER A 8 -31.80 -2.56 0.23
N SER A 9 -32.34 -1.36 0.03
CA SER A 9 -31.88 -0.47 -1.03
C SER A 9 -30.41 -0.19 -0.74
N SER A 10 -29.52 -0.95 -1.37
CA SER A 10 -28.08 -0.76 -1.22
C SER A 10 -27.76 0.67 -1.64
N SER A 11 -27.37 1.50 -0.69
CA SER A 11 -26.88 2.84 -0.99
C SER A 11 -25.86 2.75 -2.14
N PRO A 12 -25.95 3.62 -3.16
CA PRO A 12 -25.04 3.57 -4.29
C PRO A 12 -23.60 3.66 -3.77
N SER A 13 -22.73 2.81 -4.30
CA SER A 13 -21.31 2.78 -3.93
C SER A 13 -20.67 4.16 -4.13
N GLN A 14 -19.62 4.48 -3.37
CA GLN A 14 -18.89 5.74 -3.53
C GLN A 14 -18.37 5.93 -4.96
N TRP A 15 -17.99 4.83 -5.64
CA TRP A 15 -17.62 4.84 -7.05
C TRP A 15 -18.78 5.24 -7.97
N GLN A 16 -19.97 4.67 -7.79
CA GLN A 16 -21.15 5.05 -8.58
C GLN A 16 -21.45 6.54 -8.42
N LYS A 17 -21.38 7.08 -7.19
CA LYS A 17 -21.54 8.52 -6.95
C LYS A 17 -20.55 9.37 -7.73
N LEU A 18 -19.27 8.97 -7.77
CA LEU A 18 -18.24 9.67 -8.54
C LEU A 18 -18.49 9.57 -10.05
N ASN A 19 -18.82 8.37 -10.54
CA ASN A 19 -19.07 8.09 -11.95
C ASN A 19 -20.31 8.83 -12.48
N ASP A 20 -21.38 8.91 -11.69
CA ASP A 20 -22.61 9.62 -12.06
C ASP A 20 -22.36 11.14 -12.16
N GLU A 21 -21.57 11.70 -11.24
CA GLU A 21 -21.25 13.14 -11.23
C GLU A 21 -20.32 13.55 -12.38
N PHE A 22 -19.37 12.68 -12.76
CA PHE A 22 -18.39 12.92 -13.82
C PHE A 22 -18.56 11.94 -14.99
N ALA A 23 -19.80 11.68 -15.37
CA ALA A 23 -20.12 10.70 -16.42
C ALA A 23 -19.41 11.01 -17.73
N GLY A 24 -18.70 10.01 -18.27
CA GLY A 24 -17.93 10.13 -19.51
C GLY A 24 -16.55 10.80 -19.36
N ASP A 25 -16.14 11.17 -18.14
CA ASP A 25 -14.80 11.74 -17.92
C ASP A 25 -13.71 10.68 -18.16
N PRO A 26 -12.72 10.93 -19.05
CA PRO A 26 -11.68 9.96 -19.37
C PRO A 26 -10.80 9.58 -18.18
N ARG A 27 -10.73 10.41 -17.13
CA ARG A 27 -9.95 10.13 -15.92
C ARG A 27 -10.51 8.94 -15.14
N LEU A 28 -11.81 8.65 -15.27
CA LEU A 28 -12.44 7.49 -14.60
C LEU A 28 -11.98 6.15 -15.17
N ALA A 29 -11.36 6.13 -16.35
CA ALA A 29 -10.78 4.92 -16.94
C ALA A 29 -9.40 4.56 -16.37
N ILE A 30 -8.80 5.43 -15.54
CA ILE A 30 -7.51 5.19 -14.92
C ILE A 30 -7.71 4.25 -13.72
N ASP A 31 -6.91 3.19 -13.65
CA ASP A 31 -6.92 2.23 -12.54
C ASP A 31 -5.48 1.86 -12.16
N PRO A 32 -5.01 2.13 -10.92
CA PRO A 32 -5.73 2.78 -9.82
C PRO A 32 -5.92 4.30 -9.98
N LEU A 33 -7.03 4.81 -9.43
CA LEU A 33 -7.36 6.24 -9.39
C LEU A 33 -7.07 6.83 -8.00
N PHE A 34 -5.84 7.33 -7.79
CA PHE A 34 -5.45 7.95 -6.52
C PHE A 34 -5.99 9.38 -6.34
N ALA A 35 -6.49 9.66 -5.14
CA ALA A 35 -6.88 10.99 -4.68
C ALA A 35 -5.66 11.81 -4.24
N LEU A 36 -5.70 13.13 -4.44
CA LEU A 36 -4.69 14.05 -3.92
C LEU A 36 -5.08 14.51 -2.50
N PRO A 37 -4.13 14.62 -1.55
CA PRO A 37 -4.39 15.19 -0.23
C PRO A 37 -4.92 16.62 -0.35
N LYS A 38 -5.78 17.03 0.59
CA LYS A 38 -6.39 18.37 0.61
C LYS A 38 -5.31 19.46 0.65
N GLU A 39 -4.28 19.23 1.47
CA GLU A 39 -3.15 20.14 1.67
C GLU A 39 -2.34 20.30 0.39
N LEU A 40 -2.15 19.21 -0.36
CA LEU A 40 -1.48 19.26 -1.67
C LEU A 40 -2.34 19.98 -2.71
N LEU A 41 -3.66 19.78 -2.71
CA LEU A 41 -4.57 20.51 -3.59
C LEU A 41 -4.52 22.02 -3.33
N THR A 42 -4.55 22.44 -2.06
CA THR A 42 -4.39 23.85 -1.67
C THR A 42 -3.04 24.40 -2.11
N ALA A 43 -1.96 23.63 -1.94
CA ALA A 43 -0.63 24.04 -2.40
C ALA A 43 -0.54 24.18 -3.93
N ILE A 44 -1.19 23.30 -4.69
CA ILE A 44 -1.26 23.38 -6.17
C ILE A 44 -2.07 24.61 -6.59
N GLU A 45 -3.20 24.89 -5.95
CA GLU A 45 -4.03 26.07 -6.23
C GLU A 45 -3.26 27.37 -5.98
N ALA A 46 -2.49 27.43 -4.89
CA ALA A 46 -1.71 28.61 -4.53
C ALA A 46 -0.47 28.82 -5.41
N HIS A 47 0.24 27.76 -5.79
CA HIS A 47 1.56 27.86 -6.42
C HIS A 47 1.58 27.45 -7.90
N CYS A 48 0.54 26.82 -8.40
CA CYS A 48 0.47 26.31 -9.77
C CYS A 48 -0.93 26.52 -10.39
N PRO A 49 -1.44 27.76 -10.44
CA PRO A 49 -2.83 28.04 -10.85
C PRO A 49 -3.14 27.64 -12.30
N GLY A 50 -2.12 27.51 -13.16
CA GLY A 50 -2.30 27.06 -14.55
C GLY A 50 -2.43 25.54 -14.72
N LEU A 51 -2.13 24.74 -13.69
CA LEU A 51 -2.11 23.27 -13.82
C LEU A 51 -3.50 22.66 -13.85
N LEU A 52 -4.40 23.14 -12.99
CA LEU A 52 -5.74 22.60 -12.81
C LEU A 52 -6.77 23.73 -13.01
N PRO A 53 -7.59 23.70 -14.07
CA PRO A 53 -8.75 24.59 -14.19
C PRO A 53 -9.79 24.27 -13.11
N PRO A 54 -10.78 25.15 -12.88
CA PRO A 54 -11.80 24.96 -11.84
C PRO A 54 -12.56 23.63 -11.92
N SER A 55 -12.84 23.13 -13.12
CA SER A 55 -13.48 21.82 -13.32
C SER A 55 -12.65 20.66 -12.78
N ASP A 56 -11.33 20.77 -12.89
CA ASP A 56 -10.40 19.72 -12.45
C ASP A 56 -10.16 19.79 -10.94
N PHE A 57 -10.12 20.99 -10.37
CA PHE A 57 -10.17 21.13 -8.90
C PHE A 57 -11.46 20.54 -8.33
N ARG A 58 -12.61 20.74 -8.97
CA ARG A 58 -13.87 20.12 -8.57
C ARG A 58 -13.75 18.59 -8.59
N PHE A 59 -13.22 18.02 -9.66
CA PHE A 59 -13.00 16.57 -9.77
C PHE A 59 -12.09 16.05 -8.65
N GLU A 60 -10.92 16.66 -8.43
CA GLU A 60 -9.95 16.19 -7.44
C GLU A 60 -10.46 16.31 -6.00
N ARG A 61 -11.14 17.42 -5.67
CA ARG A 61 -11.76 17.60 -4.33
C ARG A 61 -12.84 16.54 -4.11
N ARG A 62 -13.68 16.30 -5.13
CA ARG A 62 -14.74 15.30 -5.04
C ARG A 62 -14.21 13.87 -4.93
N LEU A 63 -13.15 13.55 -5.67
CA LEU A 63 -12.43 12.29 -5.56
C LEU A 63 -11.90 12.07 -4.13
N ARG A 64 -11.28 13.09 -3.52
CA ARG A 64 -10.80 13.06 -2.13
C ARG A 64 -11.92 13.03 -1.08
N GLU A 65 -13.09 13.59 -1.37
CA GLU A 65 -14.25 13.50 -0.47
C GLU A 65 -14.88 12.10 -0.47
N LEU A 66 -15.01 11.50 -1.65
CA LEU A 66 -15.65 10.19 -1.81
C LEU A 66 -14.74 9.03 -1.49
N SER A 67 -13.43 9.22 -1.64
CA SER A 67 -12.43 8.19 -1.37
C SER A 67 -11.30 8.77 -0.55
N ALA A 68 -10.84 7.99 0.42
CA ALA A 68 -9.75 8.42 1.27
C ALA A 68 -8.45 8.50 0.46
N THR A 69 -7.90 7.34 0.11
CA THR A 69 -6.69 7.25 -0.72
C THR A 69 -7.00 7.27 -2.22
N GLY A 70 -8.15 6.70 -2.63
CA GLY A 70 -8.53 6.60 -4.03
C GLY A 70 -9.47 5.44 -4.33
N PHE A 71 -9.50 5.02 -5.59
CA PHE A 71 -10.18 3.83 -6.05
C PHE A 71 -9.21 2.86 -6.74
N TYR A 72 -9.46 1.57 -6.58
CA TYR A 72 -8.81 0.50 -7.34
C TYR A 72 -9.88 -0.50 -7.74
N ARG A 73 -9.97 -0.83 -9.03
CA ARG A 73 -11.04 -1.67 -9.58
C ARG A 73 -12.43 -1.22 -9.15
N GLN A 74 -12.65 0.10 -9.15
CA GLN A 74 -13.93 0.73 -8.78
C GLN A 74 -14.34 0.51 -7.31
N GLN A 75 -13.44 0.01 -6.46
CA GLN A 75 -13.62 -0.10 -5.02
C GLN A 75 -12.78 0.97 -4.34
N THR A 76 -13.27 1.52 -3.22
CA THR A 76 -12.47 2.44 -2.42
C THR A 76 -11.25 1.72 -1.87
N VAL A 77 -10.15 2.43 -1.83
CA VAL A 77 -8.92 1.96 -1.20
C VAL A 77 -8.50 2.90 -0.10
N PHE A 78 -7.94 2.30 0.94
CA PHE A 78 -7.39 2.99 2.09
C PHE A 78 -5.92 2.59 2.28
N SER A 79 -5.09 3.59 2.58
CA SER A 79 -3.67 3.43 2.85
C SER A 79 -3.32 4.15 4.13
N ASP A 80 -3.04 3.35 5.16
CA ASP A 80 -2.60 3.84 6.45
C ASP A 80 -1.32 4.68 6.34
N VAL A 81 -0.44 4.29 5.41
CA VAL A 81 0.83 4.94 5.17
C VAL A 81 0.65 6.32 4.53
N LEU A 82 -0.28 6.47 3.57
CA LEU A 82 -0.47 7.73 2.85
C LEU A 82 -1.39 8.71 3.57
N ASP A 83 -2.44 8.21 4.22
CA ASP A 83 -3.50 9.06 4.75
C ASP A 83 -3.30 9.49 6.20
N GLY A 84 -2.32 8.90 6.89
CA GLY A 84 -1.81 9.42 8.15
C GLY A 84 -2.88 9.78 9.18
N HIS A 85 -3.90 8.94 9.35
CA HIS A 85 -4.86 8.97 10.47
C HIS A 85 -5.49 10.34 10.84
N ASP A 86 -5.72 11.23 9.86
CA ASP A 86 -6.59 12.41 10.07
C ASP A 86 -7.89 12.34 9.28
N TRP A 87 -8.26 11.13 8.85
CA TRP A 87 -9.67 10.83 8.67
C TRP A 87 -10.27 10.77 10.06
N GLY A 88 -10.86 11.89 10.49
CA GLY A 88 -11.93 11.85 11.47
C GLY A 88 -12.87 10.72 11.05
N THR A 89 -12.85 9.65 11.84
CA THR A 89 -13.90 8.62 11.98
C THR A 89 -14.99 8.72 10.92
N ASN A 90 -14.76 8.13 9.74
CA ASN A 90 -15.84 7.94 8.78
C ASN A 90 -16.76 6.88 9.42
N GLU A 91 -17.89 7.33 10.00
CA GLU A 91 -18.82 6.54 10.83
C GLU A 91 -19.17 5.17 10.24
N TYR A 92 -19.20 5.04 8.91
CA TYR A 92 -19.69 3.86 8.22
C TYR A 92 -18.74 2.65 8.19
N GLU A 93 -17.41 2.83 8.21
CA GLU A 93 -16.46 1.70 8.28
C GLU A 93 -16.02 1.38 9.72
N LEU A 94 -16.31 2.30 10.66
CA LEU A 94 -16.11 2.08 12.08
C LEU A 94 -17.18 1.18 12.72
N GLU A 95 -18.41 1.08 12.22
CA GLU A 95 -19.42 0.25 12.91
C GLU A 95 -19.03 -1.24 13.03
N ALA A 96 -18.15 -1.77 12.16
CA ALA A 96 -17.76 -3.18 12.22
C ALA A 96 -16.36 -3.42 12.80
N VAL A 97 -15.35 -2.64 12.40
CA VAL A 97 -13.95 -2.81 12.87
C VAL A 97 -13.61 -1.80 13.96
N GLY A 98 -14.15 -0.59 13.83
CA GLY A 98 -14.05 0.46 14.82
C GLY A 98 -14.80 0.15 16.10
N ASP A 99 -15.94 -0.54 16.07
CA ASP A 99 -16.69 -0.91 17.28
C ASP A 99 -15.89 -1.85 18.17
N TRP A 100 -15.19 -2.84 17.60
CA TRP A 100 -14.35 -3.73 18.40
C TRP A 100 -13.08 -3.02 18.89
N GLN A 101 -12.36 -2.30 18.03
CA GLN A 101 -11.16 -1.59 18.45
C GLN A 101 -11.46 -0.42 19.40
N GLN A 102 -12.54 0.34 19.18
CA GLN A 102 -12.99 1.38 20.10
C GLN A 102 -13.56 0.79 21.36
N ARG A 103 -14.24 -0.36 21.37
CA ARG A 103 -14.62 -1.02 22.64
C ARG A 103 -13.39 -1.49 23.40
N VAL A 104 -12.38 -2.07 22.73
CA VAL A 104 -11.13 -2.46 23.39
C VAL A 104 -10.35 -1.25 23.88
N LEU A 105 -10.22 -0.20 23.07
CA LEU A 105 -9.55 1.04 23.47
C LEU A 105 -10.34 1.83 24.51
N ALA A 106 -11.67 1.85 24.45
CA ALA A 106 -12.54 2.49 25.44
C ALA A 106 -12.64 1.68 26.71
N ASP A 107 -12.59 0.35 26.65
CA ASP A 107 -12.47 -0.52 27.83
C ASP A 107 -11.09 -0.35 28.46
N GLN A 108 -10.01 -0.30 27.67
CA GLN A 108 -8.69 0.05 28.18
C GLN A 108 -8.64 1.45 28.76
N ASP A 109 -9.19 2.46 28.08
CA ASP A 109 -9.28 3.83 28.58
C ASP A 109 -10.18 3.92 29.81
N ARG A 110 -11.24 3.11 29.91
CA ARG A 110 -12.14 3.06 31.06
C ARG A 110 -11.46 2.40 32.25
N ASP A 111 -10.88 1.21 32.08
CA ASP A 111 -10.12 0.51 33.11
C ASP A 111 -8.94 1.37 33.57
N PHE A 112 -8.31 2.08 32.64
CA PHE A 112 -7.25 3.03 32.93
C PHE A 112 -7.78 4.25 33.68
N ARG A 113 -8.85 4.92 33.23
CA ARG A 113 -9.45 6.07 33.91
C ARG A 113 -10.01 5.71 35.28
N GLU A 114 -10.54 4.50 35.46
CA GLU A 114 -11.08 4.00 36.72
C GLU A 114 -9.96 3.80 37.76
N VAL A 115 -8.82 3.22 37.34
CA VAL A 115 -7.59 3.12 38.15
C VAL A 115 -6.98 4.49 38.47
N LEU A 116 -7.24 5.50 37.64
CA LEU A 116 -6.64 6.84 37.71
C LEU A 116 -7.53 7.92 38.35
N SER A 117 -8.75 7.57 38.79
CA SER A 117 -9.81 8.52 39.16
C SER A 117 -9.65 9.25 40.50
N THR A 118 -8.51 9.16 41.19
CA THR A 118 -8.37 9.67 42.58
C THR A 118 -7.38 10.80 42.81
N ASP A 119 -6.66 11.34 41.81
CA ASP A 119 -5.73 12.47 42.07
C ASP A 119 -5.41 13.37 40.86
N ALA A 120 -5.17 14.67 41.10
CA ALA A 120 -4.73 15.63 40.07
C ALA A 120 -3.33 15.30 39.49
N PHE A 121 -2.51 14.54 40.24
CA PHE A 121 -1.26 13.96 39.76
C PHE A 121 -1.48 13.06 38.54
N THR A 122 -2.69 12.53 38.38
CA THR A 122 -3.03 11.49 37.43
C THR A 122 -3.39 12.02 36.05
N GLU A 123 -3.93 13.25 35.97
CA GLU A 123 -4.22 13.91 34.69
C GLU A 123 -2.93 14.32 33.96
N ALA A 124 -1.96 14.90 34.69
CA ALA A 124 -0.66 15.26 34.13
C ALA A 124 0.10 14.02 33.61
N LEU A 125 0.03 12.89 34.33
CA LEU A 125 0.62 11.62 33.91
C LEU A 125 -0.09 11.04 32.68
N ALA A 126 -1.42 11.13 32.62
CA ALA A 126 -2.21 10.70 31.46
C ALA A 126 -1.85 11.51 30.21
N ALA A 127 -1.78 12.84 30.33
CA ALA A 127 -1.36 13.73 29.25
C ALA A 127 0.08 13.42 28.79
N GLN A 128 1.01 13.18 29.72
CA GLN A 128 2.38 12.79 29.39
C GLN A 128 2.44 11.46 28.62
N ARG A 129 1.69 10.44 29.07
CA ARG A 129 1.63 9.12 28.40
C ARG A 129 1.02 9.22 27.01
N TYR A 130 -0.07 9.99 26.87
CA TYR A 130 -0.69 10.29 25.58
C TYR A 130 0.31 10.95 24.62
N ALA A 131 1.03 11.98 25.07
CA ALA A 131 2.06 12.65 24.28
C ALA A 131 3.20 11.70 23.86
N ILE A 132 3.66 10.83 24.77
CA ILE A 132 4.68 9.81 24.47
C ILE A 132 4.15 8.83 23.41
N ARG A 133 2.93 8.31 23.58
CA ARG A 133 2.30 7.38 22.65
C ARG A 133 2.17 8.00 21.27
N HIS A 134 1.59 9.20 21.16
CA HIS A 134 1.47 9.92 19.88
C HIS A 134 2.82 10.20 19.23
N SER A 135 3.85 10.55 20.03
CA SER A 135 5.21 10.73 19.54
C SER A 135 5.82 9.43 18.99
N ILE A 136 5.54 8.28 19.63
CA ILE A 136 5.98 6.97 19.13
C ILE A 136 5.22 6.61 17.86
N GLU A 137 3.89 6.69 17.85
CA GLU A 137 3.04 6.36 16.71
C GLU A 137 3.39 7.20 15.48
N SER A 138 3.64 8.50 15.66
CA SER A 138 4.09 9.39 14.60
C SER A 138 5.44 8.93 14.01
N ARG A 139 6.43 8.64 14.86
CA ARG A 139 7.74 8.13 14.40
C ARG A 139 7.65 6.75 13.74
N VAL A 140 6.78 5.87 14.21
CA VAL A 140 6.54 4.57 13.58
C VAL A 140 5.97 4.79 12.19
N ARG A 141 4.93 5.63 12.07
CA ARG A 141 4.29 5.97 10.80
C ARG A 141 5.27 6.54 9.79
N GLU A 142 6.10 7.50 10.18
CA GLU A 142 7.12 8.06 9.29
C GLU A 142 8.10 6.99 8.77
N ARG A 143 8.44 6.01 9.60
CA ARG A 143 9.30 4.90 9.19
C ARG A 143 8.60 3.92 8.28
N LEU A 144 7.33 3.59 8.52
CA LEU A 144 6.53 2.75 7.63
C LEU A 144 6.36 3.44 6.26
N LEU A 145 6.09 4.74 6.25
CA LEU A 145 6.07 5.58 5.05
C LEU A 145 7.42 5.56 4.32
N GLY A 146 8.52 5.69 5.06
CA GLY A 146 9.86 5.53 4.53
C GLY A 146 10.12 4.15 3.95
N TYR A 147 9.66 3.09 4.60
CA TYR A 147 9.86 1.71 4.15
C TYR A 147 9.07 1.42 2.88
N SER A 148 7.79 1.80 2.82
CA SER A 148 7.01 1.74 1.57
C SER A 148 7.67 2.55 0.45
N GLY A 149 8.20 3.72 0.77
CA GLY A 149 8.98 4.54 -0.16
C GLY A 149 10.25 3.87 -0.67
N TRP A 150 10.95 3.14 0.19
CA TRP A 150 12.11 2.33 -0.22
C TRP A 150 11.67 1.20 -1.16
N LEU A 151 10.63 0.44 -0.78
CA LEU A 151 10.10 -0.68 -1.58
C LEU A 151 9.68 -0.26 -2.99
N VAL A 152 8.92 0.83 -3.15
CA VAL A 152 8.52 1.32 -4.48
C VAL A 152 9.69 1.84 -5.32
N THR A 153 10.89 1.90 -4.75
CA THR A 153 12.12 2.22 -5.46
C THR A 153 13.15 1.09 -5.47
N HIS A 154 12.78 -0.10 -4.97
CA HIS A 154 13.64 -1.27 -4.87
C HIS A 154 13.39 -2.23 -6.05
N PRO A 155 14.40 -2.46 -6.94
CA PRO A 155 14.18 -3.25 -8.16
C PRO A 155 13.75 -4.70 -7.92
N GLU A 156 14.28 -5.35 -6.88
CA GLU A 156 13.93 -6.75 -6.58
C GLU A 156 12.48 -6.89 -6.10
N TYR A 157 11.99 -5.93 -5.32
CA TYR A 157 10.59 -5.92 -4.91
C TYR A 157 9.67 -5.79 -6.12
N TRP A 158 9.97 -4.84 -7.01
CA TRP A 158 9.21 -4.66 -8.25
C TRP A 158 9.25 -5.88 -9.16
N ARG A 159 10.41 -6.54 -9.27
CA ARG A 159 10.54 -7.80 -10.01
C ARG A 159 9.52 -8.82 -9.53
N GLU A 160 9.48 -9.05 -8.23
CA GLU A 160 8.58 -10.04 -7.63
C GLU A 160 7.11 -9.68 -7.80
N VAL A 161 6.75 -8.41 -7.59
CA VAL A 161 5.38 -7.93 -7.79
C VAL A 161 4.94 -8.11 -9.24
N ILE A 162 5.78 -7.73 -10.21
CA ILE A 162 5.47 -7.87 -11.64
C ILE A 162 5.34 -9.35 -12.02
N LEU A 163 6.27 -10.20 -11.59
CA LEU A 163 6.20 -11.65 -11.84
C LEU A 163 4.91 -12.26 -11.27
N PHE A 164 4.55 -11.88 -10.04
CA PHE A 164 3.31 -12.30 -9.41
C PHE A 164 2.09 -11.82 -10.21
N GLN A 165 2.06 -10.55 -10.59
CA GLN A 165 0.98 -10.00 -11.40
C GLN A 165 0.86 -10.75 -12.73
N LEU A 166 1.95 -10.94 -13.48
CA LEU A 166 1.93 -11.64 -14.76
C LEU A 166 1.43 -13.09 -14.63
N ALA A 167 1.85 -13.80 -13.59
CA ALA A 167 1.44 -15.19 -13.35
C ALA A 167 -0.05 -15.31 -12.99
N HIS A 168 -0.61 -14.31 -12.29
CA HIS A 168 -1.93 -14.43 -11.66
C HIS A 168 -2.97 -13.42 -12.15
N TYR A 169 -2.64 -12.52 -13.08
CA TYR A 169 -3.52 -11.42 -13.53
C TYR A 169 -4.90 -11.94 -13.99
N ALA A 170 -4.91 -13.04 -14.74
CA ALA A 170 -6.13 -13.61 -15.32
C ALA A 170 -7.12 -14.11 -14.27
N VAL A 171 -6.62 -14.61 -13.13
CA VAL A 171 -7.48 -15.08 -12.03
C VAL A 171 -7.87 -13.93 -11.10
N MET A 172 -7.16 -12.80 -11.11
CA MET A 172 -7.37 -11.67 -10.18
C MET A 172 -8.80 -11.11 -10.10
N PRO A 173 -9.62 -11.07 -11.17
CA PRO A 173 -11.01 -10.61 -11.08
C PRO A 173 -11.93 -11.57 -10.31
N GLU A 174 -11.63 -12.89 -10.31
CA GLU A 174 -12.35 -13.88 -9.49
C GLU A 174 -12.12 -13.66 -7.99
N TYR A 175 -11.07 -12.90 -7.64
CA TYR A 175 -10.83 -12.35 -6.31
C TYR A 175 -11.59 -11.04 -6.14
N GLY A 176 -12.82 -10.92 -6.61
CA GLY A 176 -13.66 -9.71 -6.43
C GLY A 176 -13.79 -9.23 -4.96
N GLU A 177 -13.27 -10.00 -4.01
CA GLU A 177 -13.17 -9.75 -2.58
C GLU A 177 -11.74 -9.86 -2.00
N CYS A 178 -10.71 -10.24 -2.77
CA CYS A 178 -9.30 -10.12 -2.37
C CYS A 178 -8.64 -8.97 -3.13
N SER A 179 -9.11 -7.74 -2.88
CA SER A 179 -8.21 -6.58 -2.91
C SER A 179 -6.94 -6.98 -2.14
N PRO A 180 -5.73 -6.56 -2.54
CA PRO A 180 -4.52 -6.83 -1.77
C PRO A 180 -4.57 -6.32 -0.31
N GLN A 181 -5.66 -5.64 0.07
CA GLN A 181 -6.04 -5.25 1.43
C GLN A 181 -6.69 -6.38 2.27
N PHE A 182 -7.35 -7.38 1.67
CA PHE A 182 -8.19 -8.37 2.38
C PHE A 182 -7.61 -9.78 2.48
N ALA A 183 -6.30 -9.95 2.22
CA ALA A 183 -5.71 -11.28 2.02
C ALA A 183 -5.77 -12.23 3.24
N VAL A 184 -6.19 -11.78 4.43
CA VAL A 184 -6.07 -12.59 5.65
C VAL A 184 -7.29 -12.45 6.56
N GLY A 185 -8.32 -13.27 6.35
CA GLY A 185 -9.35 -13.47 7.40
C GLY A 185 -10.78 -13.66 6.91
N ALA A 186 -11.09 -13.34 5.65
CA ALA A 186 -12.40 -13.64 5.09
C ALA A 186 -12.58 -15.16 5.04
N LYS A 187 -13.29 -15.72 6.03
CA LYS A 187 -13.71 -17.12 6.03
C LYS A 187 -14.71 -17.29 4.89
N PHE A 188 -14.22 -17.61 3.70
CA PHE A 188 -15.02 -18.06 2.56
C PHE A 188 -15.67 -19.41 2.92
N GLN A 189 -16.71 -19.37 3.76
CA GLN A 189 -17.48 -20.54 4.12
C GLN A 189 -18.44 -20.86 2.97
N GLY A 190 -18.25 -22.02 2.33
CA GLY A 190 -19.27 -22.64 1.47
C GLY A 190 -19.05 -22.58 -0.05
N ARG A 191 -18.07 -21.85 -0.59
CA ARG A 191 -17.72 -21.93 -2.02
C ARG A 191 -16.62 -22.98 -2.25
N ARG A 192 -16.79 -23.82 -3.28
CA ARG A 192 -15.73 -24.75 -3.74
C ARG A 192 -14.47 -23.96 -4.02
N ARG A 193 -13.39 -24.23 -3.28
CA ARG A 193 -12.11 -23.53 -3.42
C ARG A 193 -11.50 -23.87 -4.77
N ASN A 194 -11.38 -22.87 -5.64
CA ASN A 194 -10.57 -22.98 -6.84
C ASN A 194 -9.09 -23.14 -6.42
N LYS A 195 -8.46 -24.27 -6.76
CA LYS A 195 -7.07 -24.56 -6.36
C LYS A 195 -6.08 -23.50 -6.85
N ASN A 196 -6.33 -22.91 -8.02
CA ASN A 196 -5.48 -21.85 -8.58
C ASN A 196 -5.56 -20.57 -7.74
N VAL A 197 -6.76 -20.27 -7.22
CA VAL A 197 -6.97 -19.12 -6.33
C VAL A 197 -6.22 -19.30 -5.01
N GLU A 198 -6.32 -20.49 -4.41
CA GLU A 198 -5.61 -20.77 -3.16
C GLU A 198 -4.09 -20.79 -3.34
N ARG A 199 -3.60 -21.27 -4.49
CA ARG A 199 -2.17 -21.21 -4.85
C ARG A 199 -1.70 -19.76 -4.96
N ALA A 200 -2.38 -18.89 -5.70
CA ALA A 200 -1.95 -17.50 -5.81
C ALA A 200 -2.06 -16.75 -4.48
N LYS A 201 -3.05 -17.07 -3.63
CA LYS A 201 -3.10 -16.52 -2.26
C LYS A 201 -1.87 -16.91 -1.45
N ALA A 202 -1.45 -18.18 -1.52
CA ALA A 202 -0.26 -18.65 -0.83
C ALA A 202 1.01 -17.98 -1.36
N GLU A 203 1.13 -17.81 -2.68
CA GLU A 203 2.27 -17.12 -3.30
C GLU A 203 2.29 -15.62 -2.99
N LEU A 204 1.13 -14.95 -2.99
CA LEU A 204 0.99 -13.55 -2.58
C LEU A 204 1.37 -13.36 -1.13
N GLN A 205 0.92 -14.27 -0.26
CA GLN A 205 1.28 -14.24 1.14
C GLN A 205 2.78 -14.42 1.33
N ALA A 206 3.40 -15.39 0.64
CA ALA A 206 4.84 -15.60 0.72
C ALA A 206 5.64 -14.37 0.24
N LEU A 207 5.12 -13.62 -0.74
CA LEU A 207 5.67 -12.32 -1.13
C LEU A 207 5.53 -11.31 0.02
N PHE A 208 4.33 -11.18 0.61
CA PHE A 208 4.11 -10.26 1.73
C PHE A 208 4.99 -10.57 2.93
N ASP A 209 5.10 -11.84 3.32
CA ASP A 209 5.92 -12.27 4.45
C ASP A 209 7.40 -11.91 4.23
N ARG A 210 7.91 -12.16 3.01
CA ARG A 210 9.30 -11.85 2.63
C ARG A 210 9.62 -10.36 2.72
N TRP A 211 8.67 -9.52 2.34
CA TRP A 211 8.83 -8.06 2.32
C TRP A 211 8.29 -7.37 3.58
N CYS A 212 7.90 -8.13 4.60
CA CYS A 212 7.32 -7.64 5.85
C CYS A 212 6.10 -6.74 5.62
N LEU A 213 5.15 -7.21 4.79
CA LEU A 213 3.94 -6.50 4.41
C LEU A 213 2.71 -7.13 5.05
N SER A 214 1.77 -6.31 5.50
CA SER A 214 0.42 -6.77 5.87
C SER A 214 -0.47 -6.92 4.64
N GLY A 215 -0.14 -6.22 3.56
CA GLY A 215 -0.87 -6.22 2.30
C GLY A 215 -0.35 -5.16 1.35
N CYS A 216 -1.21 -4.76 0.41
CA CYS A 216 -0.99 -3.53 -0.37
C CYS A 216 -2.31 -2.79 -0.59
N CYS A 217 -2.28 -1.46 -0.53
CA CYS A 217 -3.42 -0.62 -0.89
C CYS A 217 -3.78 -0.83 -2.37
N THR A 218 -2.74 -0.85 -3.21
CA THR A 218 -2.73 -1.34 -4.60
C THR A 218 -1.39 -2.04 -4.80
N PHE A 219 -1.17 -2.82 -5.86
CA PHE A 219 0.17 -3.40 -6.11
C PHE A 219 1.30 -2.35 -6.22
N HIS A 220 0.96 -1.08 -6.46
CA HIS A 220 1.91 0.03 -6.49
C HIS A 220 2.19 0.66 -5.12
N VAL A 221 1.38 0.37 -4.10
CA VAL A 221 1.48 0.99 -2.76
C VAL A 221 1.50 -0.11 -1.70
N PRO A 222 2.69 -0.61 -1.32
CA PRO A 222 2.83 -1.63 -0.28
C PRO A 222 2.45 -1.08 1.10
N GLU A 223 1.78 -1.92 1.90
CA GLU A 223 1.41 -1.65 3.29
C GLU A 223 2.29 -2.50 4.21
N PRO A 224 3.28 -1.89 4.89
CA PRO A 224 4.16 -2.59 5.78
C PRO A 224 3.41 -3.14 6.99
N THR A 225 3.87 -4.27 7.50
CA THR A 225 3.33 -4.84 8.73
C THR A 225 3.51 -3.83 9.86
N ARG A 226 2.40 -3.49 10.51
CA ARG A 226 2.41 -2.62 11.69
C ARG A 226 3.08 -3.35 12.85
N ALA A 227 3.97 -2.67 13.56
CA ALA A 227 4.38 -3.15 14.86
C ALA A 227 3.12 -3.25 15.73
N GLY A 228 2.81 -4.44 16.25
CA GLY A 228 1.72 -4.62 17.20
C GLY A 228 2.01 -3.80 18.46
N MET A 229 1.54 -2.55 18.49
CA MET A 229 1.64 -1.67 19.67
C MET A 229 0.53 -1.96 20.70
N MET A 230 -0.25 -3.03 20.51
CA MET A 230 -1.34 -3.41 21.40
C MET A 230 -0.81 -3.99 22.70
N VAL A 231 -1.10 -3.28 23.78
CA VAL A 231 -1.04 -3.73 25.17
C VAL A 231 -2.05 -4.87 25.34
N GLY A 232 -1.59 -6.04 25.77
CA GLY A 232 -2.45 -6.97 26.50
C GLY A 232 -3.25 -8.01 25.74
N ASP A 233 -2.95 -8.34 24.47
CA ASP A 233 -3.52 -9.56 23.89
C ASP A 233 -2.72 -10.77 24.41
N THR A 234 -3.32 -11.41 25.40
CA THR A 234 -3.12 -12.80 25.73
C THR A 234 -2.78 -13.60 24.47
N ILE A 235 -1.52 -14.03 24.42
CA ILE A 235 -1.03 -15.27 23.84
C ILE A 235 -2.14 -16.03 23.09
N GLN A 236 -2.00 -16.12 21.76
CA GLN A 236 -2.83 -16.88 20.80
C GLN A 236 -3.82 -16.08 19.94
N SER A 237 -3.33 -15.10 19.17
CA SER A 237 -3.83 -15.01 17.79
C SER A 237 -3.08 -16.09 16.98
N PRO A 238 -3.73 -17.13 16.42
CA PRO A 238 -3.07 -18.23 15.68
C PRO A 238 -2.37 -17.81 14.38
N GLY A 239 -2.18 -16.50 14.18
CA GLY A 239 -1.63 -15.89 12.99
C GLY A 239 -0.80 -14.64 13.29
N ILE A 240 -0.15 -14.55 14.47
CA ILE A 240 1.01 -13.65 14.62
C ILE A 240 2.10 -14.20 13.70
N ARG A 241 2.01 -13.77 12.44
CA ARG A 241 2.73 -14.24 11.28
C ARG A 241 4.13 -13.65 11.23
N SER A 242 4.97 -14.31 10.45
CA SER A 242 6.42 -14.19 10.22
C SER A 242 6.98 -12.81 9.86
N ASP A 243 6.18 -11.76 9.89
CA ASP A 243 6.45 -10.53 9.14
C ASP A 243 7.06 -9.44 10.04
N GLY A 244 7.40 -9.84 11.27
CA GLY A 244 8.06 -9.03 12.30
C GLY A 244 8.61 -9.92 13.42
N ILE A 245 9.29 -9.30 14.40
CA ILE A 245 9.79 -10.00 15.58
C ILE A 245 8.91 -9.63 16.77
N THR A 246 8.14 -10.60 17.29
CA THR A 246 7.49 -10.47 18.60
C THR A 246 8.48 -10.89 19.67
N LEU A 247 8.98 -9.92 20.42
CA LEU A 247 9.94 -10.17 21.50
C LEU A 247 9.19 -10.27 22.83
N PHE A 248 9.21 -11.45 23.44
CA PHE A 248 8.97 -11.57 24.87
C PHE A 248 10.28 -11.24 25.61
N LEU A 249 10.30 -10.11 26.32
CA LEU A 249 11.45 -9.66 27.12
C LEU A 249 11.10 -9.74 28.61
N PRO A 250 11.58 -10.77 29.34
CA PRO A 250 11.43 -10.83 30.78
C PRO A 250 11.94 -9.55 31.46
N TRP A 251 11.18 -9.01 32.42
CA TRP A 251 11.56 -7.81 33.19
C TRP A 251 13.00 -7.83 33.74
N PRO A 252 13.53 -8.96 34.25
CA PRO A 252 14.91 -9.01 34.72
C PRO A 252 15.95 -8.73 33.63
N LEU A 253 15.67 -9.06 32.35
CA LEU A 253 16.59 -8.75 31.25
C LEU A 253 16.59 -7.25 30.90
N LEU A 254 15.52 -6.52 31.24
CA LEU A 254 15.45 -5.07 31.08
C LEU A 254 16.24 -4.32 32.18
N ALA A 255 16.64 -5.01 33.25
CA ALA A 255 17.55 -4.44 34.25
C ALA A 255 18.95 -4.21 33.65
N ASP A 256 19.35 -5.05 32.70
CA ASP A 256 20.57 -4.86 31.93
C ASP A 256 20.34 -3.88 30.78
N ARG A 257 20.76 -2.63 30.97
CA ARG A 257 20.66 -1.59 29.95
C ARG A 257 21.59 -1.81 28.75
N SER A 258 22.54 -2.75 28.84
CA SER A 258 23.45 -3.07 27.74
C SER A 258 22.82 -4.00 26.71
N PHE A 259 21.78 -4.75 27.09
CA PHE A 259 21.06 -5.63 26.18
C PHE A 259 20.21 -4.82 25.19
N THR A 260 20.58 -4.83 23.91
CA THR A 260 19.88 -4.03 22.90
C THR A 260 18.99 -4.89 22.01
N VAL A 261 17.86 -4.31 21.58
CA VAL A 261 17.00 -4.92 20.54
C VAL A 261 17.78 -5.18 19.25
N ALA A 262 18.83 -4.40 18.97
CA ALA A 262 19.69 -4.58 17.82
C ALA A 262 20.46 -5.91 17.86
N GLU A 263 20.93 -6.36 19.02
CA GLU A 263 21.62 -7.64 19.17
C GLU A 263 20.69 -8.82 18.93
N LEU A 264 19.46 -8.74 19.45
CA LEU A 264 18.41 -9.72 19.18
C LEU A 264 18.05 -9.77 17.70
N PHE A 265 17.93 -8.61 17.06
CA PHE A 265 17.68 -8.51 15.63
C PHE A 265 18.80 -9.16 14.82
N GLU A 266 20.07 -8.90 15.15
CA GLU A 266 21.22 -9.52 14.48
C GLU A 266 21.23 -11.05 14.64
N PHE A 267 20.83 -11.56 15.80
CA PHE A 267 20.67 -12.99 16.01
C PHE A 267 19.56 -13.59 15.13
N HIS A 268 18.40 -12.93 15.04
CA HIS A 268 17.30 -13.36 14.18
C HIS A 268 17.64 -13.23 12.70
N ARG A 269 18.31 -12.16 12.28
CA ARG A 269 18.76 -11.91 10.90
C ARG A 269 19.69 -13.00 10.40
N LYS A 270 20.49 -13.63 11.27
CA LYS A 270 21.32 -14.78 10.88
C LYS A 270 20.52 -16.06 10.62
N LYS A 271 19.31 -16.17 11.16
CA LYS A 271 18.41 -17.33 10.99
C LYS A 271 17.44 -17.17 9.83
N THR A 272 17.00 -15.94 9.57
CA THR A 272 16.04 -15.61 8.53
C THR A 272 16.80 -15.00 7.35
N ASP A 273 16.64 -15.50 6.12
CA ASP A 273 17.30 -14.92 4.94
C ASP A 273 16.69 -13.56 4.58
N LEU A 274 17.14 -12.51 5.28
CA LEU A 274 16.68 -11.13 5.14
C LEU A 274 17.74 -10.23 4.50
N ARG A 275 18.64 -10.82 3.68
CA ARG A 275 19.73 -10.09 3.03
C ARG A 275 19.24 -8.96 2.12
N HIS A 276 18.05 -9.11 1.52
CA HIS A 276 17.42 -8.07 0.70
C HIS A 276 17.04 -6.82 1.52
N LEU A 277 16.93 -6.92 2.84
CA LEU A 277 16.66 -5.79 3.74
C LEU A 277 17.94 -5.10 4.24
N ASP A 278 19.13 -5.56 3.85
CA ASP A 278 20.39 -4.98 4.30
C ASP A 278 20.56 -3.53 3.83
N GLU A 279 20.02 -3.14 2.67
CA GLU A 279 20.00 -1.72 2.24
C GLU A 279 19.15 -0.87 3.19
N TRP A 280 18.04 -1.42 3.70
CA TRP A 280 17.14 -0.72 4.61
C TRP A 280 17.73 -0.57 6.01
N PHE A 281 18.29 -1.65 6.58
CA PHE A 281 18.87 -1.65 7.92
C PHE A 281 20.29 -1.10 7.99
N GLY A 282 21.03 -1.16 6.88
CA GLY A 282 22.44 -0.78 6.83
C GLY A 282 22.68 0.71 7.05
N LYS A 283 23.81 1.03 7.70
CA LYS A 283 24.35 2.41 7.80
C LYS A 283 24.70 3.03 6.44
N SER A 284 24.60 2.25 5.35
CA SER A 284 24.97 2.63 3.99
C SER A 284 23.85 3.34 3.22
N SER A 285 22.60 3.36 3.72
CA SER A 285 21.54 4.07 3.00
C SER A 285 21.81 5.58 3.04
N LYS A 286 22.19 6.14 1.89
CA LYS A 286 22.46 7.58 1.73
C LYS A 286 21.21 8.45 1.95
N LEU A 287 20.04 7.82 2.06
CA LEU A 287 18.74 8.47 2.14
C LEU A 287 18.09 8.08 3.47
N SER A 288 17.66 9.08 4.23
CA SER A 288 16.84 8.85 5.42
C SER A 288 15.47 8.31 5.06
N TYR A 289 14.82 7.61 6.00
CA TYR A 289 13.44 7.14 5.85
C TYR A 289 12.49 8.28 5.46
N ILE A 290 12.71 9.51 5.95
CA ILE A 290 11.94 10.71 5.56
C ILE A 290 12.04 10.97 4.06
N ARG A 291 13.23 10.85 3.48
CA ARG A 291 13.43 11.05 2.03
C ARG A 291 12.72 9.98 1.23
N TYR A 292 12.76 8.73 1.66
CA TYR A 292 12.00 7.66 1.01
C TYR A 292 10.48 7.89 1.13
N GLY A 293 10.00 8.34 2.28
CA GLY A 293 8.57 8.67 2.45
C GLY A 293 8.11 9.76 1.50
N ARG A 294 8.91 10.83 1.35
CA ARG A 294 8.69 11.87 0.34
C ARG A 294 8.76 11.33 -1.10
N MET A 295 9.63 10.35 -1.37
CA MET A 295 9.66 9.65 -2.67
C MET A 295 8.38 8.85 -2.91
N LEU A 296 7.81 8.19 -1.90
CA LEU A 296 6.52 7.51 -2.03
C LEU A 296 5.43 8.50 -2.42
N GLN A 297 5.34 9.64 -1.72
CA GLN A 297 4.34 10.66 -2.01
C GLN A 297 4.50 11.25 -3.41
N LEU A 298 5.74 11.51 -3.86
CA LEU A 298 6.00 11.90 -5.25
C LEU A 298 5.59 10.78 -6.23
N TYR A 299 5.89 9.53 -5.91
CA TYR A 299 5.50 8.41 -6.76
C TYR A 299 3.98 8.33 -6.90
N VAL A 300 3.24 8.34 -5.79
CA VAL A 300 1.77 8.23 -5.82
C VAL A 300 1.14 9.49 -6.41
N TYR A 301 1.38 10.67 -5.82
CA TYR A 301 0.64 11.88 -6.18
C TYR A 301 1.11 12.51 -7.48
N LEU A 302 2.42 12.52 -7.76
CA LEU A 302 2.92 13.05 -9.03
C LEU A 302 2.86 12.01 -10.15
N HIS A 303 3.29 10.76 -9.93
CA HIS A 303 3.38 9.78 -11.03
C HIS A 303 2.12 8.96 -11.28
N LEU A 304 1.45 8.48 -10.24
CA LEU A 304 0.24 7.65 -10.41
C LEU A 304 -1.03 8.49 -10.53
N ALA A 305 -1.07 9.67 -9.92
CA ALA A 305 -2.19 10.61 -10.03
C ALA A 305 -1.97 11.69 -11.11
N LEU A 306 -1.20 12.74 -10.82
CA LEU A 306 -1.12 13.93 -11.68
C LEU A 306 -0.63 13.63 -13.10
N LYS A 307 0.41 12.79 -13.27
CA LYS A 307 0.93 12.44 -14.60
C LYS A 307 -0.02 11.59 -15.43
N GLN A 308 -0.84 10.74 -14.81
CA GLN A 308 -1.81 9.94 -15.55
C GLN A 308 -2.97 10.81 -16.04
N ARG A 309 -3.40 11.79 -15.23
CA ARG A 309 -4.54 12.66 -15.54
C ARG A 309 -4.20 13.89 -16.37
N TYR A 310 -3.03 14.48 -16.15
CA TYR A 310 -2.70 15.85 -16.61
C TYR A 310 -1.31 15.96 -17.24
N ARG A 311 -0.85 14.90 -17.92
CA ARG A 311 0.49 14.79 -18.50
C ARG A 311 0.91 16.02 -19.31
N ASP A 312 0.03 16.52 -20.16
CA ASP A 312 0.35 17.59 -21.09
C ASP A 312 0.54 18.94 -20.38
N ARG A 313 -0.28 19.23 -19.37
CA ARG A 313 -0.18 20.48 -18.59
C ARG A 313 0.98 20.47 -17.60
N LEU A 314 1.43 19.30 -17.15
CA LEU A 314 2.66 19.19 -16.36
C LEU A 314 3.91 19.60 -17.16
N ARG A 315 3.86 19.54 -18.49
CA ARG A 315 4.97 19.99 -19.34
C ARG A 315 4.99 21.52 -19.35
N GLY A 316 5.89 22.11 -18.56
CA GLY A 316 6.06 23.55 -18.43
C GLY A 316 5.77 24.08 -17.03
N SER A 317 4.95 23.37 -16.26
CA SER A 317 4.60 23.72 -14.87
C SER A 317 5.33 22.88 -13.82
N MET A 318 6.35 22.11 -14.20
CA MET A 318 7.03 21.20 -13.27
C MET A 318 7.75 21.96 -12.14
N ASP A 319 8.29 23.15 -12.40
CA ASP A 319 8.95 23.96 -11.37
C ASP A 319 7.95 24.46 -10.33
N ASP A 320 6.78 24.92 -10.77
CA ASP A 320 5.68 25.33 -9.89
C ASP A 320 5.12 24.16 -9.07
N VAL A 321 5.02 22.98 -9.68
CA VAL A 321 4.66 21.74 -8.98
C VAL A 321 5.70 21.40 -7.90
N GLU A 322 6.99 21.60 -8.16
CA GLU A 322 8.04 21.39 -7.16
C GLU A 322 7.90 22.36 -5.98
N VAL A 323 7.48 23.62 -6.23
CA VAL A 323 7.12 24.58 -5.17
C VAL A 323 5.89 24.12 -4.40
N ALA A 324 4.84 23.63 -5.07
CA ALA A 324 3.64 23.12 -4.42
C ALA A 324 3.94 21.92 -3.51
N PHE A 325 4.78 20.97 -3.93
CA PHE A 325 5.21 19.87 -3.06
C PHE A 325 6.06 20.35 -1.88
N ALA A 326 6.90 21.37 -2.06
CA ALA A 326 7.66 21.96 -0.95
C ALA A 326 6.73 22.60 0.09
N ALA A 327 5.71 23.33 -0.34
CA ALA A 327 4.68 23.90 0.54
C ALA A 327 3.83 22.82 1.22
N PHE A 328 3.45 21.76 0.50
CA PHE A 328 2.70 20.62 1.04
C PHE A 328 3.44 19.93 2.20
N TRP A 329 4.74 19.68 2.06
CA TRP A 329 5.51 19.00 3.12
C TRP A 329 5.85 19.89 4.31
N GLU A 330 5.81 21.21 4.11
CA GLU A 330 6.28 22.18 5.08
C GLU A 330 5.28 23.34 5.14
N PRO A 331 4.04 23.09 5.63
CA PRO A 331 2.89 24.00 5.48
C PRO A 331 2.99 25.29 6.29
N THR A 332 3.99 25.44 7.15
CA THR A 332 4.23 26.70 7.87
C THR A 332 4.57 27.81 6.90
N GLU A 333 4.04 29.02 7.12
CA GLU A 333 4.30 30.19 6.28
C GLU A 333 5.81 30.43 6.14
N LYS A 334 6.34 30.03 4.99
CA LYS A 334 7.76 30.12 4.70
C LYS A 334 8.04 31.33 3.85
N SER A 335 9.18 31.96 4.12
CA SER A 335 9.72 32.97 3.23
C SER A 335 9.91 32.39 1.82
N LYS A 336 9.77 33.22 0.78
CA LYS A 336 9.99 32.81 -0.62
C LYS A 336 11.33 32.08 -0.83
N SER A 337 12.36 32.47 -0.07
CA SER A 337 13.68 31.82 -0.08
C SER A 337 13.64 30.37 0.43
N ALA A 338 12.89 30.11 1.50
CA ALA A 338 12.74 28.75 2.03
C ALA A 338 11.96 27.85 1.06
N LEU A 339 10.91 28.36 0.43
CA LEU A 339 10.16 27.62 -0.60
C LEU A 339 11.03 27.27 -1.82
N SER A 340 11.87 28.20 -2.28
CA SER A 340 12.81 27.93 -3.38
C SER A 340 13.82 26.82 -3.04
N LYS A 341 14.40 26.84 -1.83
CA LYS A 341 15.27 25.75 -1.34
C LYS A 341 14.53 24.41 -1.23
N GLY A 342 13.28 24.46 -0.76
CA GLY A 342 12.39 23.30 -0.70
C GLY A 342 12.14 22.70 -2.08
N ALA A 343 11.80 23.53 -3.07
CA ALA A 343 11.58 23.11 -4.46
C ALA A 343 12.82 22.46 -5.07
N GLU A 344 14.03 23.00 -4.81
CA GLU A 344 15.28 22.35 -5.24
C GLU A 344 15.47 20.97 -4.60
N SER A 345 15.12 20.82 -3.32
CA SER A 345 15.13 19.52 -2.64
C SER A 345 14.11 18.55 -3.26
N VAL A 346 12.90 19.02 -3.58
CA VAL A 346 11.87 18.22 -4.27
C VAL A 346 12.39 17.76 -5.63
N ARG A 347 13.00 18.66 -6.40
CA ARG A 347 13.62 18.37 -7.71
C ARG A 347 14.65 17.26 -7.60
N LYS A 348 15.57 17.35 -6.63
CA LYS A 348 16.60 16.33 -6.37
C LYS A 348 15.98 14.98 -6.00
N LEU A 349 14.95 14.97 -5.14
CA LEU A 349 14.22 13.75 -4.79
C LEU A 349 13.50 13.14 -5.99
N ARG A 350 12.83 13.94 -6.81
CA ARG A 350 12.17 13.50 -8.04
C ARG A 350 13.16 12.90 -9.04
N GLN A 351 14.32 13.53 -9.22
CA GLN A 351 15.38 12.99 -10.08
C GLN A 351 15.90 11.64 -9.55
N ALA A 352 16.13 11.52 -8.25
CA ALA A 352 16.55 10.26 -7.64
C ALA A 352 15.48 9.16 -7.76
N LEU A 353 14.21 9.49 -7.52
CA LEU A 353 13.06 8.61 -7.75
C LEU A 353 13.04 8.11 -9.20
N ASN A 354 13.15 9.01 -10.18
CA ASN A 354 13.16 8.63 -11.60
C ASN A 354 14.33 7.69 -11.95
N ARG A 355 15.53 7.93 -11.40
CA ARG A 355 16.68 7.05 -11.63
C ARG A 355 16.43 5.64 -11.08
N ARG A 356 15.93 5.53 -9.85
CA ARG A 356 15.60 4.24 -9.23
C ARG A 356 14.47 3.54 -9.97
N ARG A 357 13.42 4.27 -10.36
CA ARG A 357 12.31 3.72 -11.15
C ARG A 357 12.75 3.18 -12.50
N LYS A 358 13.66 3.86 -13.20
CA LYS A 358 14.22 3.34 -14.46
C LYS A 358 14.92 2.00 -14.26
N ALA A 359 15.59 1.80 -13.13
CA ALA A 359 16.18 0.49 -12.79
C ALA A 359 15.09 -0.57 -12.59
N CYS A 360 13.95 -0.23 -11.99
CA CYS A 360 12.80 -1.13 -11.87
C CYS A 360 12.12 -1.40 -13.23
N GLN A 361 11.99 -0.38 -14.09
CA GLN A 361 11.39 -0.53 -15.42
C GLN A 361 12.23 -1.41 -16.34
N GLY A 362 13.56 -1.34 -16.24
CA GLY A 362 14.43 -2.28 -16.96
C GLY A 362 14.14 -3.74 -16.60
N VAL A 363 13.59 -4.01 -15.42
CA VAL A 363 13.11 -5.36 -15.05
C VAL A 363 11.77 -5.67 -15.72
N GLU A 364 10.84 -4.73 -15.75
CA GLU A 364 9.55 -4.88 -16.43
C GLU A 364 9.77 -5.19 -17.91
N ASP A 365 10.57 -4.37 -18.60
CA ASP A 365 10.91 -4.53 -20.02
C ASP A 365 11.58 -5.89 -20.30
N GLN A 366 12.48 -6.34 -19.42
CA GLN A 366 13.13 -7.65 -19.53
C GLN A 366 12.15 -8.81 -19.37
N LEU A 367 11.12 -8.65 -18.53
CA LEU A 367 10.16 -9.71 -18.22
C LEU A 367 9.01 -9.77 -19.23
N THR A 368 8.57 -8.61 -19.73
CA THR A 368 7.50 -8.53 -20.74
C THR A 368 8.05 -8.68 -22.15
N GLY A 369 9.35 -8.50 -22.37
CA GLY A 369 9.96 -8.50 -23.70
C GLY A 369 9.62 -7.24 -24.52
N GLU A 370 9.01 -6.23 -23.91
CA GLU A 370 8.72 -4.94 -24.55
C GLU A 370 9.87 -3.96 -24.27
N PRO A 371 10.62 -3.49 -25.28
CA PRO A 371 11.52 -2.36 -25.06
C PRO A 371 10.71 -1.11 -24.69
N SER A 372 11.14 -0.37 -23.66
CA SER A 372 10.41 0.80 -23.16
C SER A 372 9.96 1.75 -24.29
N LEU A 373 8.65 2.03 -24.34
CA LEU A 373 7.94 2.88 -25.30
C LEU A 373 8.41 4.36 -25.38
N SER A 374 9.53 4.74 -24.75
CA SER A 374 10.02 6.12 -24.85
C SER A 374 10.60 6.47 -26.23
N GLU A 375 10.68 5.54 -27.18
CA GLU A 375 11.23 5.80 -28.52
C GLU A 375 10.37 5.34 -29.72
N SER A 376 9.24 4.64 -29.52
CA SER A 376 8.42 4.17 -30.65
C SER A 376 7.22 5.08 -30.90
N ARG A 377 7.21 5.74 -32.07
CA ARG A 377 6.16 6.69 -32.50
C ARG A 377 5.21 6.09 -33.53
N ASP A 378 5.23 4.77 -33.72
CA ASP A 378 4.65 4.10 -34.89
C ASP A 378 3.48 3.18 -34.50
N GLY A 379 2.40 3.19 -35.28
CA GLY A 379 1.14 2.49 -35.01
C GLY A 379 1.19 0.95 -34.95
N ARG A 380 2.39 0.35 -34.97
CA ARG A 380 2.65 -1.09 -34.83
C ARG A 380 2.50 -1.59 -33.39
N ASP A 381 2.67 -0.72 -32.38
CA ASP A 381 2.62 -1.10 -30.95
C ASP A 381 1.30 -1.73 -30.49
N LYS A 382 0.17 -1.45 -31.15
CA LYS A 382 -1.11 -2.09 -30.80
C LYS A 382 -1.17 -3.56 -31.23
N GLN A 383 -0.53 -3.91 -32.34
CA GLN A 383 -0.48 -5.28 -32.86
C GLN A 383 0.47 -6.15 -32.00
N ASP A 384 1.59 -5.56 -31.57
CA ASP A 384 2.60 -6.25 -30.77
C ASP A 384 2.10 -6.55 -29.36
N ARG A 385 1.34 -5.63 -28.76
CA ARG A 385 0.71 -5.82 -27.44
C ARG A 385 -0.34 -6.94 -27.45
N ALA A 386 -1.12 -7.07 -28.53
CA ALA A 386 -2.07 -8.18 -28.69
C ALA A 386 -1.36 -9.54 -28.86
N THR A 387 -0.23 -9.53 -29.56
CA THR A 387 0.60 -10.73 -29.80
C THR A 387 1.26 -11.21 -28.52
N LEU A 388 1.76 -10.30 -27.67
CA LEU A 388 2.37 -10.64 -26.39
C LEU A 388 1.38 -11.18 -25.36
N VAL A 389 0.20 -10.57 -25.25
CA VAL A 389 -0.89 -11.13 -24.45
C VAL A 389 -1.25 -12.53 -24.94
N GLN A 390 -1.20 -12.77 -26.26
CA GLN A 390 -1.44 -14.09 -26.82
C GLN A 390 -0.32 -15.08 -26.47
N ILE A 391 0.96 -14.70 -26.55
CA ILE A 391 2.09 -15.56 -26.15
C ILE A 391 2.03 -15.93 -24.68
N LEU A 392 1.70 -14.98 -23.80
CA LEU A 392 1.53 -15.24 -22.37
C LEU A 392 0.34 -16.15 -22.09
N LYS A 393 -0.78 -15.95 -22.80
CA LYS A 393 -1.94 -16.86 -22.75
C LYS A 393 -1.57 -18.26 -23.23
N ASP A 394 -0.82 -18.38 -24.33
CA ASP A 394 -0.44 -19.66 -24.91
C ASP A 394 0.51 -20.43 -23.98
N ARG A 395 1.48 -19.74 -23.36
CA ARG A 395 2.34 -20.34 -22.33
C ARG A 395 1.57 -20.74 -21.08
N LEU A 396 0.59 -19.95 -20.66
CA LEU A 396 -0.27 -20.31 -19.53
C LEU A 396 -1.11 -21.57 -19.85
N VAL A 397 -1.64 -21.68 -21.06
CA VAL A 397 -2.37 -22.87 -21.54
C VAL A 397 -1.43 -24.09 -21.63
N GLU A 398 -0.19 -23.91 -22.05
CA GLU A 398 0.81 -24.98 -22.11
C GLU A 398 1.15 -25.51 -20.70
N VAL A 399 1.38 -24.62 -19.73
CA VAL A 399 1.58 -24.98 -18.32
C VAL A 399 0.36 -25.75 -17.78
N GLN A 400 -0.86 -25.27 -18.04
CA GLN A 400 -2.08 -25.95 -17.64
C GLN A 400 -2.26 -27.32 -18.31
N ARG A 401 -1.83 -27.48 -19.57
CA ARG A 401 -1.87 -28.78 -20.27
C ARG A 401 -0.88 -29.78 -19.67
N LEU A 402 0.32 -29.34 -19.33
CA LEU A 402 1.31 -30.19 -18.68
C LEU A 402 0.84 -30.62 -17.28
N GLU A 403 0.24 -29.71 -16.51
CA GLU A 403 -0.32 -30.01 -15.19
C GLU A 403 -1.52 -30.98 -15.25
N ASN A 404 -2.35 -30.89 -16.30
CA ASN A 404 -3.48 -31.81 -16.50
C ASN A 404 -3.09 -33.13 -17.20
N GLY A 405 -1.95 -33.15 -17.89
CA GLY A 405 -1.47 -34.28 -18.70
C GLY A 405 -0.78 -35.39 -17.89
N ASP A 406 -0.16 -35.06 -16.75
CA ASP A 406 0.57 -36.04 -15.93
C ASP A 406 -0.33 -36.91 -15.02
N GLY A 407 -1.65 -36.72 -15.06
CA GLY A 407 -2.63 -37.53 -14.33
C GLY A 407 -3.01 -38.87 -15.00
N ARG A 408 -2.48 -39.18 -16.19
CA ARG A 408 -2.79 -40.43 -16.92
C ARG A 408 -1.55 -41.29 -17.16
N LYS A 409 -0.84 -41.67 -16.10
CA LYS A 409 -0.01 -42.89 -16.11
C LYS A 409 -0.76 -44.07 -15.50
N SER A 410 -1.35 -44.84 -16.41
CA SER A 410 -1.14 -46.29 -16.50
C SER A 410 -1.47 -47.14 -15.26
N SER A 411 -2.73 -47.18 -14.84
CA SER A 411 -3.29 -48.37 -14.18
C SER A 411 -3.70 -49.40 -15.24
N ALA A 412 -2.73 -50.05 -15.86
CA ALA A 412 -2.95 -51.25 -16.64
C ALA A 412 -1.80 -52.24 -16.44
N SER A 413 -2.19 -53.46 -16.09
CA SER A 413 -1.41 -54.69 -16.19
C SER A 413 -0.32 -54.94 -15.15
N ASN A 414 -0.74 -55.49 -14.01
CA ASN A 414 0.01 -56.61 -13.43
C ASN A 414 -0.94 -57.79 -13.19
N ARG A 415 -1.25 -58.49 -14.28
CA ARG A 415 -1.56 -59.93 -14.25
C ARG A 415 -0.21 -60.65 -14.31
N ARG A 416 0.13 -61.40 -13.26
CA ARG A 416 0.95 -62.61 -13.40
C ARG A 416 0.38 -63.68 -12.49
N ASP A 417 -0.08 -64.74 -13.14
CA ASP A 417 -0.32 -66.06 -12.58
C ASP A 417 0.95 -66.59 -11.90
N LYS A 418 0.79 -67.11 -10.69
CA LYS A 418 1.25 -68.45 -10.27
C LYS A 418 0.54 -68.87 -9.00
#